data_AF-A0A7X7X8E8-F1
#
_entry.id   AF-A0A7X7X8E8-F1
#
_cell.length_a   1.000
_cell.length_b   1.000
_cell.length_c   1.000
_cell.angle_alpha   90.00
_cell.angle_beta   90.00
_cell.angle_gamma   90.00
#
_symmetry.space_group_name_H-M   'P 1'
#
loop_
_entity.id
_entity.type
_entity.pdbx_description
1 polymer ?
#
loop_
_entity_poly.entity_id
_entity_poly.type
_entity_poly.pdbx_seq_one_letter_code
_entity_poly.pdbx_strand_id
1 'polypeptide(L)'
;MNKRIRKVGSVRNELIAKARESMLCAVQIFNNPNILFKSESFIVLSIISWTYLMHAYYRGTDIDYRYYAMNGKKKNFDKTKRGAYKYWELERCLDEAACPVDNVTKDNLKFLIGLRHEIEHQMTSRIDDYLSARFQACCLNFNHYIKDFFGPEMGIDKHLSFSLQFSSISEPQAKQLQLYSDLPNNISSYITNFDEAVTEEEFNDPRYSYRVLYVPKTVNKKGQADKVIEFLPANSPIAEGLNREYVLIKDREKPKYLAGDVVKILREKGYRKFTMHQHTLLWKNEDARNPAKGFGAWVANKSWYWYESWITFAENYCQQHKEEYSL
;
A
#
# COMPACT_ATOMS: atom_id res chain seq x y z
N MET A 1 -7.90 -27.78 49.06
CA MET A 1 -7.02 -27.53 47.90
C MET A 1 -7.45 -26.24 47.23
N ASN A 2 -6.67 -25.16 47.35
CA ASN A 2 -6.96 -23.90 46.64
C ASN A 2 -6.76 -24.12 45.14
N LYS A 3 -7.84 -24.04 44.38
CA LYS A 3 -7.85 -24.13 42.91
C LYS A 3 -6.99 -22.99 42.36
N ARG A 4 -5.81 -23.30 41.83
CA ARG A 4 -4.94 -22.32 41.15
C ARG A 4 -5.74 -21.64 40.03
N ILE A 5 -6.11 -20.38 40.22
CA ILE A 5 -6.71 -19.56 39.17
C ILE A 5 -5.61 -19.27 38.14
N ARG A 6 -5.61 -19.99 37.02
CA ARG A 6 -4.65 -19.78 35.92
C ARG A 6 -4.92 -18.42 35.24
N LYS A 7 -4.33 -17.34 35.77
CA LYS A 7 -4.40 -15.99 35.17
C LYS A 7 -3.70 -15.88 33.81
N VAL A 8 -2.70 -16.74 33.54
CA VAL A 8 -1.90 -16.67 32.31
C VAL A 8 -2.72 -16.99 31.07
N GLY A 9 -3.53 -18.06 31.11
CA GLY A 9 -4.40 -18.45 30.00
C GLY A 9 -5.52 -17.45 29.72
N SER A 10 -6.12 -16.87 30.78
CA SER A 10 -7.22 -15.90 30.62
C SER A 10 -6.78 -14.66 29.85
N VAL A 11 -5.65 -14.04 30.23
CA VAL A 11 -5.16 -12.82 29.58
C VAL A 11 -4.63 -13.11 28.18
N ARG A 12 -3.94 -14.24 27.97
CA ARG A 12 -3.47 -14.62 26.64
C ARG A 12 -4.65 -14.82 25.68
N ASN A 13 -5.68 -15.53 26.11
CA ASN A 13 -6.87 -15.77 25.29
C ASN A 13 -7.63 -14.47 25.02
N GLU A 14 -7.69 -13.56 26.00
CA GLU A 14 -8.27 -12.23 25.81
C GLU A 14 -7.50 -11.40 24.77
N LEU A 15 -6.17 -11.40 24.83
CA LEU A 15 -5.32 -10.76 23.82
C LEU A 15 -5.57 -11.34 22.42
N ILE A 16 -5.67 -12.66 22.28
CA ILE A 16 -5.97 -13.33 21.00
C ILE A 16 -7.36 -12.90 20.48
N ALA A 17 -8.37 -12.92 21.35
CA ALA A 17 -9.73 -12.51 20.99
C ALA A 17 -9.76 -11.04 20.52
N LYS A 18 -9.09 -10.15 21.26
CA LYS A 18 -9.00 -8.73 20.91
C LYS A 18 -8.18 -8.47 19.66
N ALA A 19 -7.08 -9.19 19.44
CA ALA A 19 -6.32 -9.12 18.20
C ALA A 19 -7.23 -9.43 16.99
N ARG A 20 -7.98 -10.53 17.06
CA ARG A 20 -8.91 -10.94 15.99
C ARG A 20 -10.02 -9.92 15.77
N GLU A 21 -10.67 -9.47 16.84
CA GLU A 21 -11.75 -8.49 16.79
C GLU A 21 -11.28 -7.16 16.18
N SER A 22 -10.10 -6.68 16.58
CA SER A 22 -9.50 -5.45 16.03
C SER A 22 -9.19 -5.58 14.54
N MET A 23 -8.64 -6.71 14.07
CA MET A 23 -8.36 -6.92 12.65
C MET A 23 -9.66 -7.02 11.83
N LEU A 24 -10.66 -7.75 12.34
CA LEU A 24 -11.96 -7.84 11.67
C LEU A 24 -12.64 -6.48 11.56
N CYS A 25 -12.58 -5.66 12.61
CA CYS A 25 -13.10 -4.30 12.59
C CYS A 25 -12.36 -3.42 11.57
N ALA A 26 -11.03 -3.52 11.52
CA ALA A 26 -10.21 -2.81 10.52
C ALA A 26 -10.70 -3.11 9.09
N VAL A 27 -10.86 -4.39 8.76
CA VAL A 27 -11.31 -4.85 7.44
C VAL A 27 -12.74 -4.41 7.14
N GLN A 28 -13.65 -4.49 8.12
CA GLN A 28 -15.04 -4.06 7.94
C GLN A 28 -15.15 -2.56 7.65
N ILE A 29 -14.36 -1.74 8.35
CA ILE A 29 -14.32 -0.30 8.11
C ILE A 29 -13.75 0.00 6.72
N PHE A 30 -12.66 -0.66 6.34
CA PHE A 30 -12.04 -0.49 5.02
C PHE A 30 -12.97 -0.87 3.86
N ASN A 31 -13.76 -1.91 4.03
CA ASN A 31 -14.70 -2.38 3.01
C ASN A 31 -16.00 -1.56 2.94
N ASN A 32 -16.25 -0.64 3.88
CA ASN A 32 -17.45 0.18 3.86
C ASN A 32 -17.26 1.40 2.94
N PRO A 33 -17.98 1.49 1.80
CA PRO A 33 -17.78 2.58 0.84
C PRO A 33 -18.22 3.95 1.36
N ASN A 34 -19.01 4.00 2.44
CA ASN A 34 -19.52 5.25 3.01
C ASN A 34 -18.55 5.89 4.01
N ILE A 35 -17.45 5.22 4.37
CA ILE A 35 -16.46 5.74 5.31
C ILE A 35 -15.33 6.39 4.53
N LEU A 36 -15.09 7.67 4.78
CA LEU A 36 -14.02 8.44 4.15
C LEU A 36 -12.66 8.26 4.84
N PHE A 37 -12.65 8.04 6.16
CA PHE A 37 -11.45 7.86 6.99
C PHE A 37 -11.03 6.37 7.11
N LYS A 38 -11.25 5.60 6.05
CA LYS A 38 -11.23 4.14 6.12
C LYS A 38 -9.81 3.56 6.16
N SER A 39 -8.86 4.15 5.41
CA SER A 39 -7.44 3.75 5.47
C SER A 39 -6.81 4.04 6.82
N GLU A 40 -7.06 5.23 7.36
CA GLU A 40 -6.49 5.66 8.62
C GLU A 40 -7.03 4.80 9.78
N SER A 41 -8.35 4.56 9.79
CA SER A 41 -8.96 3.60 10.72
C SER A 41 -8.37 2.19 10.56
N PHE A 42 -8.17 1.73 9.32
CA PHE A 42 -7.57 0.43 9.05
C PHE A 42 -6.17 0.33 9.63
N ILE A 43 -5.30 1.32 9.38
CA ILE A 43 -3.91 1.35 9.85
C ILE A 43 -3.86 1.27 11.38
N VAL A 44 -4.61 2.15 12.06
CA VAL A 44 -4.62 2.20 13.53
C VAL A 44 -5.10 0.88 14.13
N LEU A 45 -6.23 0.35 13.65
CA LEU A 45 -6.80 -0.90 14.16
C LEU A 45 -5.93 -2.12 13.84
N SER A 46 -5.26 -2.14 12.68
CA SER A 46 -4.32 -3.19 12.30
C SER A 46 -3.08 -3.19 13.19
N ILE A 47 -2.50 -2.02 13.49
CA ILE A 47 -1.36 -1.90 14.42
C ILE A 47 -1.75 -2.39 15.82
N ILE A 48 -2.93 -2.02 16.32
CA ILE A 48 -3.45 -2.51 17.62
C ILE A 48 -3.62 -4.03 17.58
N SER A 49 -4.21 -4.55 16.51
CA SER A 49 -4.40 -5.99 16.34
C SER A 49 -3.09 -6.77 16.38
N TRP A 50 -2.09 -6.34 15.60
CA TRP A 50 -0.76 -6.93 15.60
C TRP A 50 -0.04 -6.78 16.94
N THR A 51 -0.21 -5.65 17.64
CA THR A 51 0.34 -5.48 19.00
C THR A 51 -0.20 -6.56 19.94
N TYR A 52 -1.52 -6.80 19.93
CA TYR A 52 -2.14 -7.83 20.77
C TYR A 52 -1.75 -9.25 20.37
N LEU A 53 -1.59 -9.52 19.06
CA LEU A 53 -1.06 -10.79 18.55
C LEU A 53 0.35 -11.05 19.11
N MET A 54 1.25 -10.07 19.02
CA MET A 54 2.62 -10.18 19.53
C MET A 54 2.68 -10.31 21.04
N HIS A 55 1.85 -9.56 21.79
CA HIS A 55 1.76 -9.69 23.25
C HIS A 55 1.26 -11.07 23.66
N ALA A 56 0.29 -11.63 22.94
CA ALA A 56 -0.18 -12.98 23.18
C ALA A 56 0.92 -14.03 22.94
N TYR A 57 1.71 -13.85 21.88
CA TYR A 57 2.85 -14.72 21.55
C TYR A 57 3.92 -14.65 22.64
N TYR A 58 4.42 -13.45 22.97
CA TYR A 58 5.45 -13.27 23.99
C TYR A 58 5.03 -13.76 25.36
N ARG A 59 3.75 -13.58 25.73
CA ARG A 59 3.20 -14.15 26.96
C ARG A 59 3.17 -15.69 26.93
N GLY A 60 2.97 -16.29 25.75
CA GLY A 60 3.01 -17.73 25.55
C GLY A 60 4.41 -18.32 25.64
N THR A 61 5.43 -17.54 25.26
CA THR A 61 6.85 -17.95 25.23
C THR A 61 7.67 -17.41 26.42
N ASP A 62 7.02 -16.85 27.43
CA ASP A 62 7.62 -16.26 28.65
C ASP A 62 8.61 -15.10 28.39
N ILE A 63 8.39 -14.34 27.30
CA ILE A 63 9.12 -13.11 26.99
C ILE A 63 8.44 -11.93 27.68
N ASP A 64 9.20 -11.19 28.49
CA ASP A 64 8.70 -10.04 29.25
C ASP A 64 8.67 -8.77 28.40
N TYR A 65 7.53 -8.54 27.74
CA TYR A 65 7.28 -7.41 26.83
C TYR A 65 6.90 -6.09 27.54
N ARG A 66 7.36 -5.90 28.79
CA ARG A 66 7.20 -4.64 29.53
C ARG A 66 8.42 -3.76 29.36
N TYR A 67 8.22 -2.45 29.40
CA TYR A 67 9.34 -1.52 29.52
C TYR A 67 9.98 -1.63 30.90
N TYR A 68 11.31 -1.79 30.93
CA TYR A 68 12.09 -1.77 32.15
C TYR A 68 13.50 -1.23 31.91
N ALA A 69 14.07 -0.62 32.94
CA ALA A 69 15.49 -0.33 33.03
C ALA A 69 16.15 -1.34 33.98
N MET A 70 17.39 -1.73 33.69
CA MET A 70 18.18 -2.54 34.60
C MET A 70 18.83 -1.64 35.65
N ASN A 71 18.50 -1.87 36.93
CA ASN A 71 19.18 -1.23 38.05
C ASN A 71 19.99 -2.31 38.78
N GLY A 72 21.23 -2.48 38.36
CA GLY A 72 22.06 -3.63 38.74
C GLY A 72 21.44 -4.94 38.24
N LYS A 73 21.10 -5.87 39.16
CA LYS A 73 20.45 -7.16 38.85
C LYS A 73 18.93 -7.11 38.84
N LYS A 74 18.31 -5.97 39.18
CA LYS A 74 16.86 -5.85 39.34
C LYS A 74 16.24 -5.09 38.17
N LYS A 75 15.17 -5.64 37.60
CA LYS A 75 14.32 -4.93 36.63
C LYS A 75 13.50 -3.87 37.34
N ASN A 76 13.69 -2.61 36.96
CA ASN A 76 12.84 -1.50 37.37
C ASN A 76 11.86 -1.19 36.23
N PHE A 77 10.58 -1.49 36.42
CA PHE A 77 9.58 -1.40 35.35
C PHE A 77 9.01 0.01 35.21
N ASP A 78 8.86 0.43 33.96
CA ASP A 78 8.24 1.70 33.64
C ASP A 78 6.74 1.63 33.85
N LYS A 79 6.19 2.72 34.36
CA LYS A 79 4.77 2.87 34.64
C LYS A 79 4.19 4.08 33.92
N THR A 80 2.92 4.00 33.58
CA THR A 80 2.14 5.14 33.10
C THR A 80 1.95 6.15 34.23
N LYS A 81 1.48 7.36 33.90
CA LYS A 81 1.15 8.40 34.89
C LYS A 81 0.15 7.92 35.95
N ARG A 82 -0.65 6.89 35.65
CA ARG A 82 -1.65 6.28 36.55
C ARG A 82 -1.17 4.99 37.22
N GLY A 83 0.13 4.66 37.12
CA GLY A 83 0.75 3.54 37.84
C GLY A 83 0.64 2.15 37.21
N ALA A 84 0.00 2.02 36.04
CA ALA A 84 -0.03 0.76 35.28
C ALA A 84 1.31 0.52 34.56
N TYR A 85 1.70 -0.74 34.34
CA TYR A 85 2.91 -1.05 33.59
C TYR A 85 2.81 -0.58 32.14
N LYS A 86 3.91 -0.05 31.60
CA LYS A 86 4.05 0.19 30.16
C LYS A 86 4.47 -1.10 29.46
N TYR A 87 3.74 -1.45 28.41
CA TYR A 87 4.06 -2.57 27.54
C TYR A 87 4.65 -2.05 26.23
N TRP A 88 5.42 -2.88 25.54
CA TRP A 88 5.97 -2.56 24.22
C TRP A 88 4.86 -2.28 23.22
N GLU A 89 5.02 -1.23 22.44
CA GLU A 89 4.31 -1.01 21.18
C GLU A 89 4.77 -2.01 20.11
N LEU A 90 4.05 -2.04 18.98
CA LEU A 90 4.34 -2.98 17.90
C LEU A 90 5.76 -2.83 17.37
N GLU A 91 6.25 -1.60 17.17
CA GLU A 91 7.60 -1.35 16.64
C GLU A 91 8.68 -2.02 17.50
N ARG A 92 8.66 -1.77 18.82
CA ARG A 92 9.55 -2.46 19.77
C ARG A 92 9.36 -3.97 19.78
N CYS A 93 8.14 -4.47 19.59
CA CYS A 93 7.90 -5.90 19.46
C CYS A 93 8.55 -6.49 18.20
N LEU A 94 8.63 -5.75 17.09
CA LEU A 94 9.23 -6.20 15.84
C LEU A 94 10.77 -6.13 15.87
N ASP A 95 11.32 -5.18 16.62
CA ASP A 95 12.77 -4.99 16.78
C ASP A 95 13.40 -5.91 17.83
N GLU A 96 12.59 -6.64 18.61
CA GLU A 96 13.10 -7.61 19.56
C GLU A 96 13.75 -8.80 18.84
N ALA A 97 14.92 -9.24 19.33
CA ALA A 97 15.68 -10.32 18.68
C ALA A 97 14.92 -11.65 18.62
N ALA A 98 14.04 -11.89 19.60
CA ALA A 98 13.20 -13.08 19.67
C ALA A 98 11.88 -12.95 18.89
N CYS A 99 11.72 -11.91 18.08
CA CYS A 99 10.51 -11.70 17.29
C CYS A 99 10.35 -12.82 16.23
N PRO A 100 9.22 -13.55 16.22
CA PRO A 100 8.98 -14.66 15.28
C PRO A 100 8.63 -14.21 13.86
N VAL A 101 8.43 -12.92 13.63
CA VAL A 101 7.99 -12.39 12.34
C VAL A 101 9.19 -12.23 11.40
N ASP A 102 9.05 -12.70 10.16
CA ASP A 102 10.06 -12.57 9.10
C ASP A 102 10.27 -11.10 8.67
N ASN A 103 11.42 -10.81 8.06
CA ASN A 103 11.80 -9.44 7.70
C ASN A 103 10.83 -8.80 6.70
N VAL A 104 10.35 -9.54 5.69
CA VAL A 104 9.42 -8.99 4.69
C VAL A 104 8.11 -8.55 5.34
N THR A 105 7.57 -9.39 6.22
CA THR A 105 6.37 -9.03 6.99
C THR A 105 6.66 -7.87 7.94
N LYS A 106 7.84 -7.83 8.58
CA LYS A 106 8.25 -6.68 9.41
C LYS A 106 8.28 -5.38 8.61
N ASP A 107 8.77 -5.39 7.39
CA ASP A 107 8.85 -4.20 6.54
C ASP A 107 7.46 -3.70 6.17
N ASN A 108 6.52 -4.60 5.84
CA ASN A 108 5.12 -4.24 5.66
C ASN A 108 4.54 -3.56 6.92
N LEU A 109 4.80 -4.11 8.11
CA LEU A 109 4.29 -3.55 9.37
C LEU A 109 4.97 -2.23 9.75
N LYS A 110 6.29 -2.12 9.58
CA LYS A 110 7.05 -0.89 9.81
C LYS A 110 6.63 0.23 8.87
N PHE A 111 6.33 -0.11 7.62
CA PHE A 111 5.72 0.82 6.69
C PHE A 111 4.39 1.37 7.23
N LEU A 112 3.49 0.51 7.71
CA LEU A 112 2.20 0.96 8.27
C LEU A 112 2.38 1.79 9.55
N ILE A 113 3.36 1.47 10.40
CA ILE A 113 3.69 2.24 11.61
C ILE A 113 4.22 3.63 11.25
N GLY A 114 5.18 3.73 10.32
CA GLY A 114 5.70 5.02 9.88
C GLY A 114 4.63 5.85 9.19
N LEU A 115 3.81 5.23 8.34
CA LEU A 115 2.69 5.89 7.68
C LEU A 115 1.66 6.43 8.69
N ARG A 116 1.37 5.69 9.76
CA ARG A 116 0.51 6.17 10.86
C ARG A 116 1.03 7.51 11.40
N HIS A 117 2.33 7.64 11.63
CA HIS A 117 2.91 8.89 12.14
C HIS A 117 2.66 10.07 11.18
N GLU A 118 2.85 9.84 9.88
CA GLU A 118 2.60 10.87 8.86
C GLU A 118 1.12 11.31 8.82
N ILE A 119 0.20 10.36 8.91
CA ILE A 119 -1.25 10.61 8.92
C ILE A 119 -1.71 11.29 10.22
N GLU A 120 -1.17 10.89 11.38
CA GLU A 120 -1.58 11.47 12.66
C GLU A 120 -1.19 12.95 12.77
N HIS A 121 -0.12 13.35 12.10
CA HIS A 121 0.36 14.72 12.11
C HIS A 121 -0.23 15.59 10.99
N GLN A 122 -0.79 15.00 9.91
CA GLN A 122 -1.34 15.75 8.78
C GLN A 122 -2.59 15.12 8.17
N MET A 123 -3.59 15.95 7.86
CA MET A 123 -4.81 15.52 7.18
C MET A 123 -4.50 15.00 5.77
N THR A 124 -4.76 13.73 5.54
CA THR A 124 -4.67 13.08 4.22
C THR A 124 -6.02 13.04 3.52
N SER A 125 -6.01 13.14 2.20
CA SER A 125 -7.16 12.82 1.34
C SER A 125 -6.80 11.67 0.42
N ARG A 126 -7.59 10.58 0.47
CA ARG A 126 -7.60 9.48 -0.52
C ARG A 126 -6.27 8.72 -0.68
N ILE A 127 -5.79 8.10 0.40
CA ILE A 127 -4.64 7.17 0.36
C ILE A 127 -5.04 5.71 0.07
N ASP A 128 -6.35 5.43 0.03
CA ASP A 128 -6.90 4.06 -0.01
C ASP A 128 -6.41 3.23 -1.20
N ASP A 129 -6.45 3.83 -2.39
CA ASP A 129 -6.17 3.13 -3.64
C ASP A 129 -4.70 2.76 -3.76
N TYR A 130 -3.81 3.62 -3.25
CA TYR A 130 -2.35 3.45 -3.30
C TYR A 130 -1.83 2.39 -2.35
N LEU A 131 -2.54 2.15 -1.23
CA LEU A 131 -2.05 1.32 -0.13
C LEU A 131 -2.81 0.00 0.03
N SER A 132 -3.88 -0.18 -0.73
CA SER A 132 -4.73 -1.37 -0.75
C SER A 132 -3.93 -2.69 -0.80
N ALA A 133 -2.89 -2.77 -1.65
CA ALA A 133 -2.03 -3.94 -1.76
C ALA A 133 -1.23 -4.23 -0.48
N ARG A 134 -0.76 -3.18 0.23
CA ARG A 134 -0.04 -3.31 1.51
C ARG A 134 -0.97 -3.67 2.65
N PHE A 135 -2.19 -3.13 2.65
CA PHE A 135 -3.23 -3.50 3.62
C PHE A 135 -3.64 -4.97 3.46
N GLN A 136 -3.81 -5.42 2.22
CA GLN A 136 -4.13 -6.81 1.93
C GLN A 136 -3.00 -7.75 2.38
N ALA A 137 -1.73 -7.39 2.12
CA ALA A 137 -0.59 -8.14 2.63
C ALA A 137 -0.60 -8.21 4.17
N CYS A 138 -0.85 -7.09 4.85
CA CYS A 138 -0.98 -7.05 6.31
C CYS A 138 -2.06 -8.01 6.84
N CYS A 139 -3.24 -8.07 6.21
CA CYS A 139 -4.31 -9.01 6.60
C CYS A 139 -3.93 -10.47 6.38
N LEU A 140 -3.31 -10.79 5.23
CA LEU A 140 -2.89 -12.15 4.90
C LEU A 140 -1.79 -12.63 5.86
N ASN A 141 -0.81 -11.77 6.12
CA ASN A 141 0.26 -12.02 7.07
C ASN A 141 -0.32 -12.24 8.48
N PHE A 142 -1.26 -11.39 8.92
CA PHE A 142 -1.89 -11.54 10.23
C PHE A 142 -2.57 -12.91 10.36
N ASN A 143 -3.36 -13.29 9.35
CA ASN A 143 -4.05 -14.57 9.35
C ASN A 143 -3.09 -15.76 9.30
N HIS A 144 -1.94 -15.62 8.63
CA HIS A 144 -0.88 -16.63 8.65
C HIS A 144 -0.31 -16.77 10.07
N TYR A 145 0.19 -15.69 10.66
CA TYR A 145 0.87 -15.72 11.96
C TYR A 145 -0.05 -16.09 13.13
N ILE A 146 -1.31 -15.64 13.13
CA ILE A 146 -2.24 -16.04 14.19
C ILE A 146 -2.53 -17.55 14.17
N LYS A 147 -2.56 -18.16 12.98
CA LYS A 147 -2.72 -19.60 12.82
C LYS A 147 -1.45 -20.36 13.21
N ASP A 148 -0.30 -19.84 12.83
CA ASP A 148 1.00 -20.41 13.19
C ASP A 148 1.20 -20.43 14.71
N PHE A 149 0.90 -19.32 15.39
CA PHE A 149 1.14 -19.19 16.83
C PHE A 149 0.11 -19.93 17.69
N PHE A 150 -1.16 -19.97 17.28
CA PHE A 150 -2.27 -20.39 18.15
C PHE A 150 -3.19 -21.43 17.56
N GLY A 151 -2.89 -21.95 16.37
CA GLY A 151 -3.67 -23.00 15.72
C GLY A 151 -4.62 -22.49 14.64
N PRO A 152 -4.97 -23.35 13.65
CA PRO A 152 -5.76 -22.98 12.47
C PRO A 152 -7.16 -22.45 12.80
N GLU A 153 -7.72 -22.81 13.95
CA GLU A 153 -9.03 -22.37 14.45
C GLU A 153 -9.06 -20.87 14.82
N MET A 154 -7.91 -20.27 15.10
CA MET A 154 -7.80 -18.85 15.43
C MET A 154 -7.78 -17.94 14.20
N GLY A 155 -7.71 -18.52 13.00
CA GLY A 155 -7.81 -17.79 11.74
C GLY A 155 -9.10 -16.96 11.65
N ILE A 156 -9.02 -15.87 10.89
CA ILE A 156 -10.14 -14.96 10.62
C ILE A 156 -10.61 -15.01 9.16
N ASP A 157 -9.99 -15.84 8.33
CA ASP A 157 -10.31 -16.07 6.92
C ASP A 157 -11.70 -16.66 6.68
N LYS A 158 -12.35 -17.22 7.70
CA LYS A 158 -13.72 -17.75 7.60
C LYS A 158 -14.80 -16.65 7.60
N HIS A 159 -14.45 -15.41 7.90
CA HIS A 159 -15.40 -14.32 8.15
C HIS A 159 -15.53 -13.31 6.99
N LEU A 160 -14.81 -13.50 5.89
CA LEU A 160 -14.88 -12.62 4.72
C LEU A 160 -15.74 -13.25 3.61
N SER A 161 -16.99 -12.80 3.52
CA SER A 161 -17.83 -12.98 2.33
C SER A 161 -17.32 -12.08 1.19
N PHE A 162 -17.27 -12.61 -0.03
CA PHE A 162 -16.87 -11.85 -1.21
C PHE A 162 -17.84 -10.67 -1.47
N SER A 163 -17.31 -9.47 -1.65
CA SER A 163 -18.10 -8.27 -1.96
C SER A 163 -18.53 -8.26 -3.42
N LEU A 164 -19.84 -8.25 -3.69
CA LEU A 164 -20.38 -8.02 -5.02
C LEU A 164 -20.08 -6.57 -5.45
N GLN A 165 -19.47 -6.39 -6.61
CA GLN A 165 -19.11 -5.08 -7.14
C GLN A 165 -20.11 -4.64 -8.22
N PHE A 166 -20.44 -3.35 -8.26
CA PHE A 166 -21.41 -2.78 -9.21
C PHE A 166 -20.84 -2.55 -10.62
N SER A 167 -19.52 -2.60 -10.80
CA SER A 167 -18.88 -2.38 -12.09
C SER A 167 -17.65 -3.27 -12.27
N SER A 168 -17.46 -3.80 -13.48
CA SER A 168 -16.14 -4.25 -13.93
C SER A 168 -15.18 -3.06 -13.94
N ILE A 169 -13.98 -3.22 -13.38
CA ILE A 169 -12.93 -2.20 -13.46
C ILE A 169 -12.68 -1.90 -14.94
N SER A 170 -13.10 -0.73 -15.40
CA SER A 170 -12.88 -0.29 -16.78
C SER A 170 -11.49 0.36 -16.89
N GLU A 171 -10.79 0.19 -18.02
CA GLU A 171 -9.49 0.84 -18.28
C GLU A 171 -9.44 2.35 -17.94
N PRO A 172 -10.51 3.16 -18.16
CA PRO A 172 -10.55 4.56 -17.73
C PRO A 172 -10.48 4.75 -16.21
N GLN A 173 -11.15 3.89 -15.42
CA GLN A 173 -11.06 3.91 -13.95
C GLN A 173 -9.67 3.49 -13.48
N ALA A 174 -9.07 2.48 -14.12
CA ALA A 174 -7.71 2.03 -13.80
C ALA A 174 -6.64 3.12 -14.06
N LYS A 175 -6.81 3.94 -15.11
CA LYS A 175 -5.91 5.07 -15.41
C LYS A 175 -6.04 6.24 -14.44
N GLN A 176 -7.22 6.49 -13.87
CA GLN A 176 -7.38 7.49 -12.81
C GLN A 176 -6.67 7.09 -11.51
N LEU A 177 -6.56 5.79 -11.21
CA LEU A 177 -5.84 5.26 -10.04
C LEU A 177 -4.30 5.39 -10.15
N GLN A 178 -3.75 5.63 -11.34
CA GLN A 178 -2.29 5.70 -11.58
C GLN A 178 -1.69 7.11 -11.41
N LEU A 179 -2.50 8.14 -11.23
CA LEU A 179 -2.02 9.51 -11.10
C LEU A 179 -1.68 9.82 -9.65
N TYR A 180 -0.43 9.59 -9.25
CA TYR A 180 0.18 10.02 -7.97
C TYR A 180 -0.01 11.52 -7.62
N SER A 181 -0.66 12.31 -8.48
CA SER A 181 -0.84 13.76 -8.35
C SER A 181 -1.71 14.18 -7.16
N ASP A 182 -2.49 13.27 -6.59
CA ASP A 182 -3.48 13.59 -5.55
C ASP A 182 -2.99 13.27 -4.12
N LEU A 183 -1.80 12.67 -3.97
CA LEU A 183 -1.24 12.35 -2.66
C LEU A 183 -0.50 13.57 -2.06
N PRO A 184 -0.68 13.88 -0.76
CA PRO A 184 0.14 14.88 -0.08
C PRO A 184 1.64 14.58 -0.20
N ASN A 185 2.45 15.64 -0.41
CA ASN A 185 3.89 15.52 -0.68
C ASN A 185 4.67 14.76 0.41
N ASN A 186 4.26 14.89 1.68
CA ASN A 186 4.90 14.17 2.78
C ASN A 186 4.68 12.65 2.67
N ILE A 187 3.46 12.23 2.30
CA ILE A 187 3.12 10.81 2.13
C ILE A 187 3.82 10.24 0.90
N SER A 188 3.81 10.95 -0.23
CA SER A 188 4.47 10.47 -1.46
C SER A 188 5.99 10.39 -1.31
N SER A 189 6.59 11.35 -0.59
CA SER A 189 8.01 11.32 -0.25
C SER A 189 8.33 10.18 0.72
N TYR A 190 7.50 9.96 1.75
CA TYR A 190 7.66 8.84 2.67
C TYR A 190 7.61 7.50 1.94
N ILE A 191 6.60 7.29 1.08
CA ILE A 191 6.46 6.07 0.28
C ILE A 191 7.70 5.86 -0.59
N THR A 192 8.12 6.87 -1.35
CA THR A 192 9.29 6.77 -2.23
C THR A 192 10.55 6.43 -1.43
N ASN A 193 10.81 7.15 -0.34
CA ASN A 193 12.00 6.95 0.48
C ASN A 193 12.02 5.56 1.15
N PHE A 194 10.86 5.07 1.59
CA PHE A 194 10.76 3.74 2.18
C PHE A 194 10.98 2.66 1.12
N ASP A 195 10.36 2.80 -0.05
CA ASP A 195 10.43 1.83 -1.14
C ASP A 195 11.84 1.73 -1.73
N GLU A 196 12.57 2.85 -1.82
CA GLU A 196 13.98 2.87 -2.23
C GLU A 196 14.93 2.21 -1.21
N ALA A 197 14.52 2.11 0.06
CA ALA A 197 15.30 1.47 1.11
C ALA A 197 15.08 -0.05 1.21
N VAL A 198 14.01 -0.57 0.60
CA VAL A 198 13.68 -2.01 0.57
C VAL A 198 14.37 -2.67 -0.62
N THR A 199 14.86 -3.90 -0.45
CA THR A 199 15.53 -4.61 -1.55
C THR A 199 14.53 -5.01 -2.65
N GLU A 200 15.02 -5.21 -3.88
CA GLU A 200 14.15 -5.60 -5.01
C GLU A 200 13.46 -6.96 -4.78
N GLU A 201 14.13 -7.88 -4.08
CA GLU A 201 13.58 -9.17 -3.71
C GLU A 201 12.41 -9.03 -2.73
N GLU A 202 12.58 -8.23 -1.67
CA GLU A 202 11.54 -7.94 -0.68
C GLU A 202 10.38 -7.16 -1.28
N PHE A 203 10.66 -6.19 -2.16
CA PHE A 203 9.64 -5.37 -2.82
C PHE A 203 8.71 -6.17 -3.72
N ASN A 204 9.22 -7.26 -4.30
CA ASN A 204 8.46 -8.17 -5.17
C ASN A 204 7.78 -9.32 -4.40
N ASP A 205 8.03 -9.45 -3.11
CA ASP A 205 7.41 -10.48 -2.28
C ASP A 205 5.93 -10.13 -1.95
N PRO A 206 4.99 -11.07 -2.12
CA PRO A 206 3.56 -10.82 -1.84
C PRO A 206 3.27 -10.51 -0.37
N ARG A 207 4.17 -10.86 0.56
CA ARG A 207 4.08 -10.50 1.99
C ARG A 207 4.38 -9.02 2.23
N TYR A 208 5.12 -8.37 1.34
CA TYR A 208 5.33 -6.93 1.37
C TYR A 208 4.15 -6.18 0.74
N SER A 209 3.72 -6.61 -0.45
CA SER A 209 2.61 -6.01 -1.21
C SER A 209 1.87 -7.05 -2.04
N TYR A 210 0.60 -7.29 -1.73
CA TYR A 210 -0.21 -8.31 -2.42
C TYR A 210 -0.86 -7.73 -3.68
N ARG A 211 -0.48 -8.26 -4.85
CA ARG A 211 -0.91 -7.76 -6.16
C ARG A 211 -1.69 -8.85 -6.89
N VAL A 212 -2.83 -8.50 -7.51
CA VAL A 212 -3.71 -9.44 -8.23
C VAL A 212 -3.94 -8.95 -9.65
N LEU A 213 -3.86 -9.87 -10.61
CA LEU A 213 -4.30 -9.64 -11.98
C LEU A 213 -5.70 -10.21 -12.16
N TYR A 214 -6.65 -9.35 -12.54
CA TYR A 214 -7.98 -9.77 -12.94
C TYR A 214 -8.02 -9.93 -14.46
N VAL A 215 -8.26 -11.16 -14.92
CA VAL A 215 -8.43 -11.47 -16.33
C VAL A 215 -9.87 -11.91 -16.55
N PRO A 216 -10.67 -11.16 -17.34
CA PRO A 216 -12.01 -11.61 -17.72
C PRO A 216 -11.92 -12.94 -18.46
N LYS A 217 -12.59 -13.97 -17.95
CA LYS A 217 -12.65 -15.29 -18.59
C LYS A 217 -14.01 -15.51 -19.20
N THR A 218 -14.05 -15.67 -20.52
CA THR A 218 -15.27 -16.10 -21.22
C THR A 218 -15.44 -17.61 -21.03
N VAL A 219 -16.60 -18.04 -20.56
CA VAL A 219 -16.90 -19.46 -20.36
C VAL A 219 -17.56 -20.05 -21.60
N ASN A 220 -17.00 -21.15 -22.10
CA ASN A 220 -17.49 -21.83 -23.31
C ASN A 220 -18.47 -22.98 -23.03
N LYS A 221 -18.72 -23.34 -21.76
CA LYS A 221 -19.62 -24.44 -21.36
C LYS A 221 -20.73 -23.95 -20.42
N LYS A 222 -21.98 -24.32 -20.73
CA LYS A 222 -23.14 -24.11 -19.83
C LYS A 222 -22.87 -24.86 -18.51
N GLY A 223 -22.74 -24.11 -17.41
CA GLY A 223 -22.43 -24.63 -16.06
C GLY A 223 -21.11 -24.14 -15.45
N GLN A 224 -20.23 -23.48 -16.22
CA GLN A 224 -19.05 -22.78 -15.67
C GLN A 224 -19.35 -21.33 -15.23
N ALA A 225 -20.53 -20.81 -15.56
CA ALA A 225 -20.93 -19.43 -15.30
C ALA A 225 -21.23 -19.14 -13.82
N ASP A 226 -21.38 -20.16 -12.98
CA ASP A 226 -21.77 -20.00 -11.56
C ASP A 226 -20.59 -19.64 -10.65
N LYS A 227 -19.35 -19.74 -11.13
CA LYS A 227 -18.15 -19.24 -10.42
C LYS A 227 -17.77 -17.87 -10.97
N VAL A 228 -17.94 -16.84 -10.14
CA VAL A 228 -17.59 -15.45 -10.48
C VAL A 228 -16.07 -15.25 -10.58
N ILE A 229 -15.28 -16.05 -9.84
CA ILE A 229 -13.81 -15.96 -9.79
C ILE A 229 -13.18 -17.36 -9.77
N GLU A 230 -12.07 -17.52 -10.49
CA GLU A 230 -11.19 -18.70 -10.44
C GLU A 230 -9.80 -18.28 -9.96
N PHE A 231 -9.30 -18.92 -8.91
CA PHE A 231 -7.95 -18.67 -8.39
C PHE A 231 -6.93 -19.53 -9.15
N LEU A 232 -5.96 -18.86 -9.77
CA LEU A 232 -4.81 -19.52 -10.37
C LEU A 232 -3.63 -19.47 -9.39
N PRO A 233 -2.99 -20.60 -9.08
CA PRO A 233 -1.74 -20.60 -8.34
C PRO A 233 -0.68 -19.76 -9.06
N ALA A 234 0.09 -18.98 -8.30
CA ALA A 234 1.12 -18.08 -8.85
C ALA A 234 2.20 -18.83 -9.67
N ASN A 235 2.45 -20.10 -9.33
CA ASN A 235 3.37 -21.02 -10.02
C ASN A 235 2.71 -21.83 -11.14
N SER A 236 1.47 -21.50 -11.52
CA SER A 236 0.84 -22.15 -12.68
C SER A 236 1.48 -21.63 -13.98
N PRO A 237 1.65 -22.47 -15.02
CA PRO A 237 2.20 -22.03 -16.31
C PRO A 237 1.43 -20.85 -16.93
N ILE A 238 0.11 -20.79 -16.67
CA ILE A 238 -0.76 -19.72 -17.12
C ILE A 238 -0.44 -18.41 -16.37
N ALA A 239 -0.25 -18.47 -15.05
CA ALA A 239 0.14 -17.30 -14.24
C ALA A 239 1.56 -16.81 -14.58
N GLU A 240 2.51 -17.71 -14.81
CA GLU A 240 3.86 -17.35 -15.27
C GLU A 240 3.84 -16.65 -16.63
N GLY A 241 3.04 -17.14 -17.58
CA GLY A 241 2.85 -16.50 -18.89
C GLY A 241 2.24 -15.11 -18.77
N LEU A 242 1.19 -14.95 -17.96
CA LEU A 242 0.53 -13.66 -17.71
C LEU A 242 1.45 -12.66 -17.01
N ASN A 243 2.24 -13.11 -16.02
CA ASN A 243 3.23 -12.25 -15.34
C ASN A 243 4.32 -11.78 -16.32
N ARG A 244 4.80 -12.65 -17.21
CA ARG A 244 5.78 -12.28 -18.25
C ARG A 244 5.21 -11.28 -19.24
N GLU A 245 3.97 -11.48 -19.71
CA GLU A 245 3.29 -10.51 -20.58
C GLU A 245 3.08 -9.16 -19.89
N TYR A 246 2.75 -9.15 -18.60
CA TYR A 246 2.63 -7.91 -17.84
C TYR A 246 3.96 -7.16 -17.70
N VAL A 247 5.07 -7.88 -17.43
CA VAL A 247 6.43 -7.32 -17.42
C VAL A 247 6.78 -6.75 -18.80
N LEU A 248 6.45 -7.46 -19.89
CA LEU A 248 6.65 -7.00 -21.26
C LEU A 248 5.82 -5.75 -21.61
N ILE A 249 4.63 -5.60 -21.03
CA ILE A 249 3.81 -4.38 -21.17
C ILE A 249 4.44 -3.20 -20.41
N LYS A 250 5.02 -3.43 -19.22
CA LYS A 250 5.81 -2.42 -18.49
C LYS A 250 7.09 -2.02 -19.24
N ASP A 251 7.75 -2.97 -19.89
CA ASP A 251 8.93 -2.75 -20.74
C ASP A 251 8.60 -2.21 -22.13
N ARG A 252 7.31 -2.07 -22.47
CA ARG A 252 6.91 -1.42 -23.70
C ARG A 252 7.29 0.05 -23.57
N GLU A 253 8.34 0.43 -24.29
CA GLU A 253 8.94 1.75 -24.29
C GLU A 253 7.85 2.83 -24.31
N LYS A 254 7.82 3.69 -23.28
CA LYS A 254 6.82 4.78 -23.19
C LYS A 254 6.85 5.58 -24.49
N PRO A 255 5.70 5.94 -25.08
CA PRO A 255 5.66 6.76 -26.28
C PRO A 255 6.49 8.04 -26.06
N LYS A 256 7.48 8.25 -26.94
CA LYS A 256 8.41 9.38 -26.90
C LYS A 256 8.05 10.37 -28.00
N TYR A 257 7.84 11.62 -27.61
CA TYR A 257 7.43 12.69 -28.50
C TYR A 257 8.56 13.71 -28.65
N LEU A 258 8.84 14.16 -29.85
CA LEU A 258 9.67 15.34 -30.06
C LEU A 258 8.87 16.60 -29.73
N ALA A 259 9.57 17.72 -29.50
CA ALA A 259 8.91 19.00 -29.23
C ALA A 259 7.94 19.40 -30.36
N GLY A 260 8.26 19.05 -31.61
CA GLY A 260 7.38 19.25 -32.76
C GLY A 260 6.08 18.44 -32.68
N ASP A 261 6.16 17.20 -32.17
CA ASP A 261 4.99 16.33 -31.99
C ASP A 261 4.06 16.89 -30.91
N VAL A 262 4.62 17.37 -29.80
CA VAL A 262 3.85 18.02 -28.72
C VAL A 262 3.06 19.22 -29.24
N VAL A 263 3.72 20.08 -30.01
CA VAL A 263 3.08 21.26 -30.62
C VAL A 263 1.99 20.85 -31.61
N LYS A 264 2.25 19.81 -32.42
CA LYS A 264 1.27 19.28 -33.37
C LYS A 264 0.02 18.75 -32.67
N ILE A 265 0.20 17.93 -31.63
CA ILE A 265 -0.89 17.35 -30.85
C ILE A 265 -1.75 18.44 -30.20
N LEU A 266 -1.15 19.46 -29.61
CA LEU A 266 -1.90 20.56 -28.98
C LEU A 266 -2.64 21.42 -30.02
N ARG A 267 -2.07 21.62 -31.20
CA ARG A 267 -2.76 22.32 -32.31
C ARG A 267 -3.94 21.52 -32.84
N GLU A 268 -3.80 20.21 -32.99
CA GLU A 268 -4.90 19.31 -33.38
C GLU A 268 -6.04 19.33 -32.35
N LYS A 269 -5.72 19.53 -31.06
CA LYS A 269 -6.68 19.73 -29.98
C LYS A 269 -7.31 21.14 -29.92
N GLY A 270 -6.97 22.04 -30.85
CA GLY A 270 -7.58 23.37 -30.98
C GLY A 270 -6.73 24.54 -30.49
N TYR A 271 -5.54 24.32 -29.93
CA TYR A 271 -4.64 25.38 -29.47
C TYR A 271 -3.75 25.88 -30.61
N ARG A 272 -4.35 26.49 -31.64
CA ARG A 272 -3.66 26.88 -32.89
C ARG A 272 -2.50 27.84 -32.69
N LYS A 273 -2.61 28.72 -31.69
CA LYS A 273 -1.56 29.68 -31.36
C LYS A 273 -0.38 29.05 -30.64
N PHE A 274 -0.51 27.84 -30.06
CA PHE A 274 0.58 27.13 -29.42
C PHE A 274 1.68 26.79 -30.44
N THR A 275 2.82 27.48 -30.36
CA THR A 275 3.95 27.38 -31.30
C THR A 275 5.17 26.79 -30.62
N MET A 276 6.18 26.42 -31.43
CA MET A 276 7.47 25.97 -30.92
C MET A 276 8.18 27.03 -30.04
N HIS A 277 7.91 28.32 -30.28
CA HIS A 277 8.43 29.37 -29.41
C HIS A 277 7.83 29.28 -28.01
N GLN A 278 6.50 29.19 -27.91
CA GLN A 278 5.80 29.11 -26.62
C GLN A 278 6.07 27.80 -25.90
N HIS A 279 6.14 26.68 -26.62
CA HIS A 279 6.59 25.42 -26.02
C HIS A 279 7.98 25.57 -25.41
N THR A 280 8.91 26.27 -26.08
CA THR A 280 10.25 26.52 -25.53
C THR A 280 10.24 27.37 -24.27
N LEU A 281 9.41 28.41 -24.26
CA LEU A 281 9.25 29.29 -23.10
C LEU A 281 8.65 28.51 -21.92
N LEU A 282 7.62 27.72 -22.18
CA LEU A 282 6.90 26.94 -21.18
C LEU A 282 7.82 25.93 -20.49
N TRP A 283 8.55 25.09 -21.24
CA TRP A 283 9.41 24.09 -20.61
C TRP A 283 10.57 24.72 -19.83
N LYS A 284 11.06 25.88 -20.25
CA LYS A 284 12.12 26.61 -19.52
C LYS A 284 11.61 27.21 -18.22
N ASN A 285 10.44 27.86 -18.26
CA ASN A 285 9.81 28.43 -17.07
C ASN A 285 9.49 27.35 -16.03
N GLU A 286 9.04 26.18 -16.51
CA GLU A 286 8.64 25.06 -15.67
C GLU A 286 9.77 24.07 -15.38
N ASP A 287 11.02 24.36 -15.79
CA ASP A 287 12.17 23.45 -15.67
C ASP A 287 11.84 21.99 -16.07
N ALA A 288 11.08 21.82 -17.16
CA ALA A 288 10.44 20.54 -17.46
C ALA A 288 11.39 19.49 -18.05
N ARG A 289 12.65 19.84 -18.31
CA ARG A 289 13.71 18.90 -18.68
C ARG A 289 14.43 18.30 -17.48
N ASN A 290 14.01 18.65 -16.27
CA ASN A 290 14.49 18.03 -15.05
C ASN A 290 13.98 16.57 -14.96
N PRO A 291 14.88 15.56 -14.97
CA PRO A 291 14.47 14.15 -14.92
C PRO A 291 13.58 13.82 -13.72
N ALA A 292 13.73 14.53 -12.59
CA ALA A 292 12.92 14.33 -11.39
C ALA A 292 11.42 14.63 -11.60
N LYS A 293 11.06 15.42 -12.63
CA LYS A 293 9.67 15.77 -12.94
C LYS A 293 8.95 14.75 -13.82
N GLY A 294 9.68 13.77 -14.38
CA GLY A 294 9.07 12.68 -15.15
C GLY A 294 8.36 13.12 -16.45
N PHE A 295 8.71 14.29 -17.00
CA PHE A 295 8.13 14.83 -18.24
C PHE A 295 8.79 14.31 -19.51
N GLY A 296 9.92 13.63 -19.40
CA GLY A 296 10.66 13.12 -20.55
C GLY A 296 11.98 12.47 -20.13
N ALA A 297 12.78 12.12 -21.14
CA ALA A 297 14.12 11.60 -20.93
C ALA A 297 15.06 11.98 -22.07
N TRP A 298 16.36 12.00 -21.77
CA TRP A 298 17.40 12.09 -22.78
C TRP A 298 17.54 10.75 -23.50
N VAL A 299 17.46 10.79 -24.84
CA VAL A 299 17.78 9.64 -25.68
C VAL A 299 19.14 9.86 -26.32
N ALA A 300 20.03 8.89 -26.14
CA ALA A 300 21.41 8.90 -26.63
C ALA A 300 22.21 10.16 -26.24
N ASN A 301 21.85 10.84 -25.14
CA ASN A 301 22.42 12.11 -24.68
C ASN A 301 22.43 13.23 -25.74
N LYS A 302 21.61 13.12 -26.80
CA LYS A 302 21.58 14.05 -27.94
C LYS A 302 20.30 14.86 -27.99
N SER A 303 19.18 14.28 -27.61
CA SER A 303 17.87 14.94 -27.72
C SER A 303 16.96 14.53 -26.58
N TRP A 304 16.22 15.52 -26.09
CA TRP A 304 15.20 15.32 -25.08
C TRP A 304 13.90 14.91 -25.75
N TYR A 305 13.34 13.80 -25.30
CA TYR A 305 12.03 13.31 -25.72
C TYR A 305 11.03 13.50 -24.58
N TRP A 306 9.85 13.98 -24.93
CA TRP A 306 8.75 14.22 -24.02
C TRP A 306 7.90 12.96 -23.87
N TYR A 307 7.37 12.76 -22.66
CA TYR A 307 6.34 11.76 -22.39
C TYR A 307 4.95 12.38 -22.49
N GLU A 308 3.93 11.52 -22.48
CA GLU A 308 2.52 11.94 -22.48
C GLU A 308 2.18 12.85 -21.29
N SER A 309 2.84 12.67 -20.15
CA SER A 309 2.73 13.53 -18.96
C SER A 309 2.99 15.02 -19.27
N TRP A 310 3.95 15.31 -20.14
CA TRP A 310 4.24 16.68 -20.57
C TRP A 310 3.16 17.26 -21.48
N ILE A 311 2.59 16.44 -22.36
CA ILE A 311 1.50 16.85 -23.25
C ILE A 311 0.28 17.25 -22.41
N THR A 312 -0.07 16.43 -21.42
CA THR A 312 -1.17 16.72 -20.48
C THR A 312 -0.93 18.00 -19.69
N PHE A 313 0.30 18.21 -19.20
CA PHE A 313 0.67 19.44 -18.51
C PHE A 313 0.51 20.68 -19.40
N ALA A 314 1.06 20.64 -20.62
CA ALA A 314 0.98 21.74 -21.57
C ALA A 314 -0.45 22.01 -22.03
N GLU A 315 -1.29 20.98 -22.14
CA GLU A 315 -2.72 21.13 -22.40
C GLU A 315 -3.43 21.86 -21.26
N ASN A 316 -3.20 21.48 -20.01
CA ASN A 316 -3.77 22.17 -18.85
C ASN A 316 -3.32 23.63 -18.77
N TYR A 317 -2.05 23.90 -19.08
CA TYR A 317 -1.52 25.27 -19.17
C TYR A 317 -2.26 26.08 -20.23
N CYS A 318 -2.48 25.51 -21.43
CA CYS A 318 -3.24 26.15 -22.51
C CYS A 318 -4.72 26.35 -22.15
N GLN A 319 -5.32 25.45 -21.37
CA GLN A 319 -6.68 25.61 -20.86
C GLN A 319 -6.82 26.78 -19.89
N GLN A 320 -5.81 26.99 -19.04
CA GLN A 320 -5.79 28.12 -18.09
C GLN A 320 -5.54 29.45 -18.79
N HIS A 321 -4.81 29.44 -19.91
CA HIS A 321 -4.48 30.62 -20.72
C HIS A 321 -5.29 30.65 -22.03
N LYS A 322 -6.56 30.23 -21.99
CA LYS A 322 -7.39 30.05 -23.19
C LYS A 322 -7.43 31.27 -24.11
N GLU A 323 -7.45 32.49 -23.57
CA GLU A 323 -7.50 33.74 -24.37
C GLU A 323 -6.22 33.96 -25.20
N GLU A 324 -5.08 33.50 -24.70
CA GLU A 324 -3.78 33.62 -25.38
C GLU A 324 -3.58 32.53 -26.43
N TYR A 325 -4.13 31.33 -26.21
CA TYR A 325 -3.83 30.14 -27.02
C TYR A 325 -5.00 29.63 -27.88
N SER A 326 -6.22 30.09 -27.64
CA SER A 326 -7.42 29.73 -28.42
C SER A 326 -7.75 30.79 -29.46
N LEU A 327 -7.80 30.37 -30.73
CA LEU A 327 -8.48 30.98 -31.89
C LEU A 327 -8.24 30.11 -33.13
#